data_AF-A0AA96X8W5-F1
#
_entry.id   AF-A0AA96X8W5-F1
#
_cell.length_a   1.000
_cell.length_b   1.000
_cell.length_c   1.000
_cell.angle_alpha   90.00
_cell.angle_beta   90.00
_cell.angle_gamma   90.00
#
_symmetry.space_group_name_H-M   'P 1'
#
loop_
_entity.id
_entity.type
_entity.pdbx_description
1 polymer ?
#
loop_
_entity_poly.entity_id
_entity_poly.type
_entity_poly.pdbx_seq_one_letter_code
_entity_poly.pdbx_strand_id
1 'polypeptide(L)'
;MSTDTWRPTATIAALRQRAALLAEIRTFFAERNVVEAEVPVLSQRATSDPHIESITTECRGENAYLATSPEFGLKRLLAAGLGDCYYLGKAFRQGESGGRHNPEFTMLEWYRCGWDDHQLMEEVAKLLCGILATDQVQSLSYRELFLRELQLDPHSASEAELISCVKREMELSFVPRERSECLDLLMSHRLEPTMREGITLLYDFPAEQAALAKVVADEQGTPVARRFEAYVGGLELANGYWELTDSAEQQRRFEKDLEYRRANQRPVHPFEERLVAALDQGMPECAGVALGVDRLLMLKAGYQSIEEVIAFPFSRA
;
A
#
# COMPACT_ATOMS: atom_id res chain seq x y z
N MET A 1 -0.17 7.48 -37.56
CA MET A 1 0.56 7.45 -36.27
C MET A 1 0.74 8.89 -35.84
N SER A 2 0.22 9.28 -34.67
CA SER A 2 0.31 10.67 -34.21
C SER A 2 1.78 11.07 -34.05
N THR A 3 2.19 12.15 -34.70
CA THR A 3 3.58 12.66 -34.76
C THR A 3 3.99 13.45 -33.51
N ASP A 4 3.12 13.51 -32.49
CA ASP A 4 3.29 14.32 -31.28
C ASP A 4 3.67 13.46 -30.06
N THR A 5 4.59 12.50 -30.24
CA THR A 5 5.07 11.64 -29.15
C THR A 5 5.96 12.37 -28.14
N TRP A 6 6.52 13.53 -28.51
CA TRP A 6 7.31 14.40 -27.63
C TRP A 6 6.48 15.16 -26.59
N ARG A 7 5.15 15.26 -26.79
CA ARG A 7 4.26 15.98 -25.88
C ARG A 7 3.92 15.13 -24.65
N PRO A 8 3.76 15.75 -23.47
CA PRO A 8 3.25 15.06 -22.28
C PRO A 8 1.83 14.54 -22.53
N THR A 9 1.43 13.49 -21.80
CA THR A 9 0.02 13.05 -21.75
C THR A 9 -0.80 13.93 -20.80
N ALA A 10 -0.22 14.33 -19.67
CA ALA A 10 -0.86 15.27 -18.76
C ALA A 10 -0.95 16.68 -19.36
N THR A 11 -2.09 17.34 -19.13
CA THR A 11 -2.24 18.75 -19.51
C THR A 11 -1.38 19.65 -18.62
N ILE A 12 -1.02 20.85 -19.10
CA ILE A 12 -0.31 21.84 -18.28
C ILE A 12 -1.12 22.21 -17.01
N ALA A 13 -2.46 22.20 -17.10
CA ALA A 13 -3.32 22.40 -15.94
C ALA A 13 -3.17 21.28 -14.91
N ALA A 14 -3.18 20.01 -15.34
CA ALA A 14 -2.95 18.85 -14.47
C ALA A 14 -1.58 18.91 -13.78
N LEU A 15 -0.53 19.30 -14.50
CA LEU A 15 0.81 19.47 -13.92
C LEU A 15 0.87 20.58 -12.86
N ARG A 16 0.13 21.68 -13.05
CA ARG A 16 -0.01 22.74 -12.04
C ARG A 16 -0.79 22.27 -10.82
N GLN A 17 -1.87 21.52 -11.02
CA GLN A 17 -2.63 20.90 -9.92
C GLN A 17 -1.77 19.92 -9.13
N ARG A 18 -0.93 19.12 -9.80
CA ARG A 18 0.06 18.26 -9.15
C ARG A 18 1.02 19.05 -8.28
N ALA A 19 1.61 20.12 -8.80
CA ALA A 19 2.53 20.96 -8.03
C ALA A 19 1.85 21.54 -6.77
N ALA A 20 0.59 22.00 -6.91
CA ALA A 20 -0.20 22.49 -5.77
C ALA A 20 -0.48 21.39 -4.75
N LEU A 21 -0.88 20.18 -5.20
CA LEU A 21 -1.11 19.02 -4.32
C LEU A 21 0.15 18.64 -3.54
N LEU A 22 1.31 18.60 -4.19
CA LEU A 22 2.57 18.28 -3.53
C LEU A 22 2.94 19.33 -2.48
N ALA A 23 2.67 20.62 -2.74
CA ALA A 23 2.91 21.68 -1.76
C ALA A 23 1.93 21.61 -0.57
N GLU A 24 0.67 21.27 -0.83
CA GLU A 24 -0.38 21.07 0.19
C GLU A 24 0.00 19.91 1.13
N ILE A 25 0.43 18.77 0.58
CA ILE A 25 0.93 17.61 1.35
C ILE A 25 2.11 18.01 2.24
N ARG A 26 3.12 18.70 1.68
CA ARG A 26 4.28 19.15 2.47
C ARG A 26 3.87 20.10 3.60
N THR A 27 2.93 21.01 3.33
CA THR A 27 2.42 21.95 4.34
C THR A 27 1.74 21.20 5.48
N PHE A 28 0.90 20.21 5.17
CA PHE A 28 0.21 19.38 6.17
C PHE A 28 1.19 18.73 7.16
N PHE A 29 2.29 18.15 6.66
CA PHE A 29 3.31 17.50 7.48
C PHE A 29 4.21 18.51 8.21
N ALA A 30 4.57 19.62 7.57
CA ALA A 30 5.36 20.69 8.19
C ALA A 30 4.66 21.30 9.41
N GLU A 31 3.34 21.55 9.32
CA GLU A 31 2.53 22.04 10.44
C GLU A 31 2.49 21.07 11.63
N ARG A 32 2.75 19.78 11.39
CA ARG A 32 2.75 18.71 12.40
C ARG A 32 4.16 18.28 12.80
N ASN A 33 5.19 19.01 12.38
CA ASN A 33 6.60 18.72 12.65
C ASN A 33 7.04 17.30 12.23
N VAL A 34 6.51 16.78 11.12
CA VAL A 34 6.97 15.51 10.53
C VAL A 34 8.09 15.78 9.55
N VAL A 35 9.20 15.07 9.70
CA VAL A 35 10.40 15.32 8.91
C VAL A 35 10.28 14.71 7.52
N GLU A 36 10.44 15.50 6.45
CA GLU A 36 10.63 14.96 5.09
C GLU A 36 11.99 14.26 5.02
N ALA A 37 12.00 12.97 4.70
CA ALA A 37 13.20 12.16 4.57
C ALA A 37 13.30 11.60 3.15
N GLU A 38 14.49 11.68 2.57
CA GLU A 38 14.82 10.99 1.32
C GLU A 38 15.59 9.70 1.63
N VAL A 39 15.20 8.61 0.97
CA VAL A 39 15.87 7.31 1.07
C VAL A 39 16.21 6.80 -0.33
N PRO A 40 17.23 5.93 -0.48
CA PRO A 40 17.65 5.45 -1.79
C PRO A 40 16.54 4.74 -2.56
N VAL A 41 16.36 5.11 -3.83
CA VAL A 41 15.45 4.42 -4.76
C VAL A 41 16.11 3.24 -5.50
N LEU A 42 17.44 3.11 -5.41
CA LEU A 42 18.22 2.00 -5.95
C LEU A 42 18.89 1.26 -4.79
N SER A 43 18.61 -0.04 -4.64
CA SER A 43 19.12 -0.88 -3.56
C SER A 43 19.80 -2.14 -4.08
N GLN A 44 20.70 -2.71 -3.27
CA GLN A 44 21.28 -4.06 -3.48
C GLN A 44 20.32 -5.19 -3.06
N ARG A 45 19.16 -4.83 -2.50
CA ARG A 45 18.15 -5.75 -1.98
C ARG A 45 16.79 -5.40 -2.59
N ALA A 46 15.95 -6.41 -2.76
CA ALA A 46 14.61 -6.27 -3.31
C ALA A 46 13.54 -6.42 -2.23
N THR A 47 12.28 -6.22 -2.60
CA THR A 47 11.15 -6.61 -1.76
C THR A 47 11.07 -8.13 -1.64
N SER A 48 10.66 -8.64 -0.48
CA SER A 48 10.27 -10.03 -0.32
C SER A 48 8.84 -10.27 -0.80
N ASP A 49 7.98 -9.23 -0.78
CA ASP A 49 6.52 -9.30 -0.95
C ASP A 49 6.10 -10.31 -2.01
N PRO A 50 5.23 -11.29 -1.69
CA PRO A 50 4.86 -12.38 -2.60
C PRO A 50 4.23 -11.97 -3.92
N HIS A 51 3.67 -10.76 -4.02
CA HIS A 51 2.86 -10.27 -5.14
C HIS A 51 3.50 -9.10 -5.90
N ILE A 52 4.34 -8.29 -5.24
CA ILE A 52 5.04 -7.15 -5.86
C ILE A 52 6.36 -7.59 -6.50
N GLU A 53 6.62 -7.25 -7.76
CA GLU A 53 7.91 -7.55 -8.41
C GLU A 53 8.77 -6.28 -8.55
N SER A 54 10.02 -6.37 -8.08
CA SER A 54 11.00 -5.29 -8.21
C SER A 54 11.55 -5.21 -9.64
N ILE A 55 11.76 -3.99 -10.14
CA ILE A 55 12.52 -3.79 -11.38
C ILE A 55 14.00 -4.07 -11.09
N THR A 56 14.59 -5.01 -11.83
CA THR A 56 15.99 -5.41 -11.69
C THR A 56 16.87 -4.62 -12.68
N THR A 57 18.03 -4.17 -12.21
CA THR A 57 19.05 -3.47 -13.01
C THR A 57 20.45 -3.89 -12.56
N GLU A 58 21.49 -3.30 -13.14
CA GLU A 58 22.89 -3.50 -12.77
C GLU A 58 23.49 -2.18 -12.29
N CYS A 59 24.18 -2.20 -11.16
CA CYS A 59 24.96 -1.07 -10.68
C CYS A 59 26.35 -1.55 -10.27
N ARG A 60 27.40 -0.98 -10.88
CA ARG A 60 28.80 -1.32 -10.59
C ARG A 60 29.11 -2.82 -10.76
N GLY A 61 28.48 -3.49 -11.73
CA GLY A 61 28.67 -4.92 -11.99
C GLY A 61 27.94 -5.85 -11.01
N GLU A 62 27.08 -5.32 -10.14
CA GLU A 62 26.23 -6.08 -9.22
C GLU A 62 24.75 -5.88 -9.55
N ASN A 63 23.93 -6.90 -9.27
CA ASN A 63 22.48 -6.76 -9.35
C ASN A 63 22.01 -5.68 -8.37
N ALA A 64 21.15 -4.81 -8.87
CA ALA A 64 20.48 -3.78 -8.10
C ALA A 64 18.98 -3.76 -8.43
N TYR A 65 18.20 -3.17 -7.56
CA TYR A 65 16.75 -3.20 -7.60
C TYR A 65 16.20 -1.82 -7.33
N LEU A 66 15.19 -1.43 -8.11
CA LEU A 66 14.46 -0.21 -7.82
C LEU A 66 13.46 -0.45 -6.68
N ALA A 67 13.41 0.48 -5.74
CA ALA A 67 12.61 0.37 -4.53
C ALA A 67 11.11 0.39 -4.86
N THR A 68 10.38 -0.61 -4.36
CA THR A 68 8.93 -0.74 -4.54
C THR A 68 8.12 0.11 -3.56
N SER A 69 8.78 0.57 -2.50
CA SER A 69 8.37 1.55 -1.48
C SER A 69 9.63 2.02 -0.72
N PRO A 70 9.62 3.21 -0.08
CA PRO A 70 10.68 3.68 0.81
C PRO A 70 10.75 2.97 2.18
N GLU A 71 9.79 2.10 2.51
CA GLU A 71 9.54 1.49 3.82
C GLU A 71 10.81 1.02 4.54
N PHE A 72 11.66 0.23 3.89
CA PHE A 72 12.85 -0.32 4.54
C PHE A 72 13.84 0.78 4.94
N GLY A 73 13.96 1.83 4.11
CA GLY A 73 14.80 2.98 4.41
C GLY A 73 14.25 3.79 5.58
N LEU A 74 12.93 4.04 5.58
CA LEU A 74 12.25 4.81 6.62
C LEU A 74 12.28 4.09 7.97
N LYS A 75 11.97 2.79 8.02
CA LYS A 75 12.06 1.99 9.25
C LYS A 75 13.47 1.98 9.85
N ARG A 76 14.51 1.97 9.00
CA ARG A 76 15.90 2.12 9.45
C ARG A 76 16.20 3.51 10.02
N LEU A 77 15.59 4.56 9.48
CA LEU A 77 15.68 5.91 10.06
C LEU A 77 14.95 6.01 11.41
N LEU A 78 13.80 5.34 11.55
CA LEU A 78 13.09 5.25 12.83
C LEU A 78 13.95 4.58 13.90
N ALA A 79 14.56 3.43 13.58
CA ALA A 79 15.50 2.74 14.46
C ALA A 79 16.74 3.59 14.78
N ALA A 80 17.16 4.46 13.86
CA ALA A 80 18.25 5.42 14.09
C ALA A 80 17.82 6.65 14.92
N GLY A 81 16.54 6.76 15.30
CA GLY A 81 16.02 7.82 16.17
C GLY A 81 15.60 9.10 15.45
N LEU A 82 15.26 9.05 14.15
CA LEU A 82 14.77 10.23 13.42
C LEU A 82 13.45 10.78 14.00
N GLY A 83 12.59 9.90 14.52
CA GLY A 83 11.23 10.24 14.93
C GLY A 83 10.26 10.30 13.76
N ASP A 84 9.13 10.98 13.93
CA ASP A 84 8.07 11.10 12.92
C ASP A 84 8.62 11.61 11.58
N CYS A 85 8.46 10.82 10.53
CA CYS A 85 9.01 11.13 9.21
C CYS A 85 8.06 10.76 8.07
N TYR A 86 8.21 11.43 6.93
CA TYR A 86 7.54 11.09 5.68
C TYR A 86 8.49 11.12 4.49
N TYR A 87 8.19 10.33 3.47
CA TYR A 87 8.80 10.34 2.15
C TYR A 87 7.76 10.80 1.13
N LEU A 88 8.17 11.65 0.19
CA LEU A 88 7.36 12.08 -0.95
C LEU A 88 8.18 12.00 -2.23
N GLY A 89 8.17 10.83 -2.88
CA GLY A 89 9.05 10.56 -4.01
C GLY A 89 8.61 9.35 -4.85
N LYS A 90 9.52 8.85 -5.67
CA LYS A 90 9.23 7.76 -6.63
C LYS A 90 9.30 6.38 -5.98
N ALA A 91 8.43 5.49 -6.43
CA ALA A 91 8.45 4.05 -6.20
C ALA A 91 8.29 3.32 -7.54
N PHE A 92 8.79 2.09 -7.61
CA PHE A 92 8.94 1.34 -8.87
C PHE A 92 8.46 -0.10 -8.74
N ARG A 93 7.59 -0.55 -9.65
CA ARG A 93 7.02 -1.92 -9.63
C ARG A 93 6.91 -2.46 -11.06
N GLN A 94 7.49 -3.64 -11.31
CA GLN A 94 7.63 -4.21 -12.67
C GLN A 94 6.30 -4.59 -13.33
N GLY A 95 5.32 -5.04 -12.54
CA GLY A 95 4.04 -5.56 -13.03
C GLY A 95 2.91 -4.53 -13.15
N GLU A 96 3.16 -3.28 -12.77
CA GLU A 96 2.13 -2.24 -12.74
C GLU A 96 1.83 -1.72 -14.16
N SER A 97 0.70 -2.17 -14.72
CA SER A 97 0.20 -1.73 -16.03
C SER A 97 -1.32 -1.61 -16.02
N GLY A 98 -1.85 -0.69 -16.84
CA GLY A 98 -3.30 -0.43 -16.95
C GLY A 98 -3.66 1.02 -16.61
N GLY A 99 -4.93 1.40 -16.78
CA GLY A 99 -5.37 2.81 -16.68
C GLY A 99 -5.08 3.50 -15.34
N ARG A 100 -4.81 2.74 -14.27
CA ARG A 100 -4.56 3.26 -12.91
C ARG A 100 -3.16 2.96 -12.38
N HIS A 101 -2.27 2.43 -13.22
CA HIS A 101 -0.95 1.92 -12.84
C HIS A 101 0.12 2.39 -13.83
N ASN A 102 1.29 2.77 -13.32
CA ASN A 102 2.45 3.08 -14.14
C ASN A 102 3.69 2.51 -13.43
N PRO A 103 4.65 1.90 -14.14
CA PRO A 103 5.80 1.22 -13.51
C PRO A 103 6.60 2.09 -12.54
N GLU A 104 6.60 3.41 -12.75
CA GLU A 104 7.04 4.42 -11.77
C GLU A 104 5.88 5.32 -11.34
N PHE A 105 5.72 5.54 -10.04
CA PHE A 105 4.66 6.40 -9.52
C PHE A 105 5.15 7.15 -8.29
N THR A 106 4.42 8.19 -7.87
CA THR A 106 4.75 8.99 -6.70
C THR A 106 4.00 8.47 -5.49
N MET A 107 4.77 8.11 -4.47
CA MET A 107 4.30 7.59 -3.20
C MET A 107 4.52 8.64 -2.12
N LEU A 108 3.50 8.83 -1.30
CA LEU A 108 3.60 9.48 -0.01
C LEU A 108 3.60 8.38 1.03
N GLU A 109 4.66 8.24 1.83
CA GLU A 109 4.70 7.25 2.90
C GLU A 109 5.18 7.91 4.19
N TRP A 110 4.51 7.67 5.32
CA TRP A 110 4.90 8.30 6.58
C TRP A 110 4.69 7.40 7.77
N TYR A 111 5.41 7.73 8.85
CA TYR A 111 5.43 6.98 10.10
C TYR A 111 5.25 7.91 11.29
N ARG A 112 4.49 7.42 12.28
CA ARG A 112 4.22 8.11 13.55
C ARG A 112 4.67 7.27 14.73
N CYS A 113 5.67 7.74 15.45
CA CYS A 113 6.19 7.08 16.64
C CYS A 113 5.19 7.16 17.80
N GLY A 114 4.99 6.04 18.48
CA GLY A 114 4.09 5.88 19.61
C GLY A 114 2.60 5.81 19.24
N TRP A 115 2.26 5.79 17.95
CA TRP A 115 0.88 5.71 17.48
C TRP A 115 0.48 4.28 17.15
N ASP A 116 -0.81 3.99 17.29
CA ASP A 116 -1.46 2.81 16.71
C ASP A 116 -2.08 3.12 15.33
N ASP A 117 -2.65 2.09 14.70
CA ASP A 117 -3.33 2.16 13.42
C ASP A 117 -4.57 3.07 13.44
N HIS A 118 -5.34 3.12 14.52
CA HIS A 118 -6.52 4.00 14.60
C HIS A 118 -6.14 5.48 14.66
N GLN A 119 -5.10 5.83 15.44
CA GLN A 119 -4.58 7.19 15.46
C GLN A 119 -4.06 7.60 14.08
N LEU A 120 -3.40 6.69 13.37
CA LEU A 120 -2.92 6.94 12.02
C LEU A 120 -4.06 7.07 11.00
N MET A 121 -5.10 6.22 11.10
CA MET A 121 -6.33 6.31 10.31
C MET A 121 -7.00 7.68 10.45
N GLU A 122 -7.05 8.25 11.66
CA GLU A 122 -7.57 9.62 11.86
C GLU A 122 -6.75 10.68 11.12
N GLU A 123 -5.42 10.53 11.08
CA GLU A 123 -4.55 11.45 10.34
C GLU A 123 -4.71 11.30 8.83
N VAL A 124 -4.84 10.07 8.34
CA VAL A 124 -5.18 9.78 6.95
C VAL A 124 -6.50 10.45 6.59
N ALA A 125 -7.54 10.30 7.42
CA ALA A 125 -8.81 10.99 7.21
C ALA A 125 -8.65 12.51 7.15
N LYS A 126 -7.91 13.11 8.10
CA LYS A 126 -7.66 14.57 8.13
C LYS A 126 -6.98 15.06 6.85
N LEU A 127 -5.95 14.34 6.37
CA LEU A 127 -5.26 14.66 5.12
C LEU A 127 -6.20 14.57 3.93
N LEU A 128 -6.93 13.45 3.79
CA LEU A 128 -7.82 13.20 2.66
C LEU A 128 -9.02 14.15 2.64
N CYS A 129 -9.65 14.42 3.78
CA CYS A 129 -10.74 15.39 3.89
C CYS A 129 -10.32 16.79 3.43
N GLY A 130 -9.13 17.24 3.84
CA GLY A 130 -8.60 18.54 3.42
C GLY A 130 -8.37 18.60 1.91
N ILE A 131 -7.72 17.57 1.34
CA ILE A 131 -7.33 17.54 -0.06
C ILE A 131 -8.53 17.35 -1.00
N LEU A 132 -9.48 16.48 -0.63
CA LEU A 132 -10.65 16.10 -1.44
C LEU A 132 -11.88 16.98 -1.15
N ALA A 133 -11.80 17.87 -0.17
CA ALA A 133 -12.91 18.74 0.27
C ALA A 133 -14.20 17.95 0.57
N THR A 134 -14.06 16.87 1.34
CA THR A 134 -15.17 16.02 1.81
C THR A 134 -15.10 15.83 3.32
N ASP A 135 -16.26 15.71 3.96
CA ASP A 135 -16.43 15.38 5.38
C ASP A 135 -16.97 13.96 5.60
N GLN A 136 -17.29 13.25 4.52
CA GLN A 136 -17.82 11.89 4.58
C GLN A 136 -16.68 10.91 4.81
N VAL A 137 -16.53 10.46 6.06
CA VAL A 137 -15.58 9.43 6.47
C VAL A 137 -16.33 8.36 7.23
N GLN A 138 -16.07 7.10 6.90
CA GLN A 138 -16.49 5.96 7.69
C GLN A 138 -15.31 5.04 7.95
N SER A 139 -15.34 4.35 9.09
CA SER A 139 -14.42 3.26 9.41
C SER A 139 -15.21 1.98 9.55
N LEU A 140 -14.72 0.90 8.95
CA LEU A 140 -15.33 -0.43 9.00
C LEU A 140 -14.24 -1.45 9.25
N SER A 141 -14.48 -2.42 10.13
CA SER A 141 -13.60 -3.59 10.17
C SER A 141 -13.83 -4.47 8.94
N TYR A 142 -12.83 -5.24 8.57
CA TYR A 142 -12.88 -6.22 7.50
C TYR A 142 -14.04 -7.21 7.72
N ARG A 143 -14.23 -7.64 8.97
CA ARG A 143 -15.35 -8.46 9.40
C ARG A 143 -16.71 -7.80 9.14
N GLU A 144 -16.89 -6.55 9.56
CA GLU A 144 -18.14 -5.81 9.36
C GLU A 144 -18.50 -5.67 7.89
N LEU A 145 -17.51 -5.36 7.03
CA LEU A 145 -17.73 -5.24 5.60
C LEU A 145 -18.22 -6.57 4.99
N PHE A 146 -17.56 -7.68 5.29
CA PHE A 146 -17.95 -9.00 4.79
C PHE A 146 -19.31 -9.46 5.33
N LEU A 147 -19.59 -9.24 6.61
CA LEU A 147 -20.89 -9.57 7.19
C LEU A 147 -22.01 -8.77 6.54
N ARG A 148 -21.80 -7.46 6.33
CA ARG A 148 -22.78 -6.56 5.72
C ARG A 148 -23.07 -6.92 4.26
N GLU A 149 -22.02 -7.16 3.48
CA GLU A 149 -22.15 -7.31 2.02
C GLU A 149 -22.33 -8.76 1.56
N LEU A 150 -21.79 -9.73 2.30
CA LEU A 150 -21.70 -11.15 1.89
C LEU A 150 -22.35 -12.13 2.86
N GLN A 151 -22.77 -11.66 4.05
CA GLN A 151 -23.33 -12.47 5.14
C GLN A 151 -22.38 -13.61 5.56
N LEU A 152 -21.08 -13.31 5.55
CA LEU A 152 -20.02 -14.27 5.86
C LEU A 152 -19.03 -13.61 6.82
N ASP A 153 -18.61 -14.32 7.86
CA ASP A 153 -17.50 -13.86 8.71
C ASP A 153 -16.18 -14.28 8.06
N PRO A 154 -15.36 -13.33 7.55
CA PRO A 154 -14.15 -13.66 6.83
C PRO A 154 -13.08 -14.21 7.74
N HIS A 155 -13.13 -14.03 9.06
CA HIS A 155 -12.09 -14.52 9.97
C HIS A 155 -12.32 -15.98 10.40
N SER A 156 -13.57 -16.43 10.42
CA SER A 156 -13.92 -17.79 10.86
C SER A 156 -14.43 -18.71 9.75
N ALA A 157 -14.82 -18.17 8.59
CA ALA A 157 -15.31 -18.99 7.48
C ALA A 157 -14.28 -20.05 7.06
N SER A 158 -14.75 -21.25 6.75
CA SER A 158 -13.92 -22.28 6.13
C SER A 158 -13.57 -21.95 4.69
N GLU A 159 -12.52 -22.58 4.16
CA GLU A 159 -12.14 -22.45 2.74
C GLU A 159 -13.31 -22.84 1.80
N ALA A 160 -14.07 -23.89 2.16
CA ALA A 160 -15.23 -24.32 1.38
C ALA A 160 -16.37 -23.27 1.35
N GLU A 161 -16.59 -22.56 2.46
CA GLU A 161 -17.57 -21.47 2.53
C GLU A 161 -17.12 -20.27 1.70
N LEU A 162 -15.83 -19.92 1.72
CA LEU A 162 -15.28 -18.85 0.89
C LEU A 162 -15.33 -19.17 -0.60
N ILE A 163 -14.94 -20.38 -1.01
CA ILE A 163 -15.07 -20.83 -2.40
C ILE A 163 -16.54 -20.79 -2.85
N SER A 164 -17.47 -21.22 -1.99
CA SER A 164 -18.91 -21.14 -2.25
C SER A 164 -19.39 -19.70 -2.41
N CYS A 165 -18.88 -18.78 -1.58
CA CYS A 165 -19.18 -17.35 -1.67
C CYS A 165 -18.64 -16.77 -2.98
N VAL A 166 -17.38 -17.01 -3.34
CA VAL A 166 -16.80 -16.58 -4.63
C VAL A 166 -17.67 -17.03 -5.80
N LYS A 167 -18.04 -18.31 -5.86
CA LYS A 167 -18.89 -18.84 -6.95
C LYS A 167 -20.27 -18.19 -7.03
N ARG A 168 -20.80 -17.69 -5.90
CA ARG A 168 -22.10 -17.01 -5.85
C ARG A 168 -22.00 -15.56 -6.30
N GLU A 169 -20.92 -14.87 -5.92
CA GLU A 169 -20.76 -13.43 -6.16
C GLU A 169 -20.12 -13.10 -7.52
N MET A 170 -19.40 -14.04 -8.13
CA MET A 170 -18.68 -13.81 -9.38
C MET A 170 -18.60 -15.04 -10.29
N GLU A 171 -18.59 -14.79 -11.60
CA GLU A 171 -18.36 -15.81 -12.63
C GLU A 171 -16.86 -15.88 -12.94
N LEU A 172 -16.19 -16.93 -12.46
CA LEU A 172 -14.77 -17.17 -12.72
C LEU A 172 -14.58 -18.34 -13.68
N SER A 173 -13.57 -18.23 -14.54
CA SER A 173 -13.12 -19.31 -15.44
C SER A 173 -12.30 -20.38 -14.73
N PHE A 174 -11.94 -20.15 -13.46
CA PHE A 174 -11.19 -21.05 -12.61
C PHE A 174 -11.80 -21.08 -11.21
N VAL A 175 -11.36 -22.05 -10.39
CA VAL A 175 -11.74 -22.12 -8.97
C VAL A 175 -10.51 -21.73 -8.16
N PRO A 176 -10.61 -20.73 -7.25
CA PRO A 176 -9.52 -20.38 -6.36
C PRO A 176 -9.16 -21.58 -5.49
N ARG A 177 -7.87 -21.72 -5.18
CA ARG A 177 -7.32 -22.91 -4.52
C ARG A 177 -7.10 -22.71 -3.03
N GLU A 178 -6.96 -21.47 -2.60
CA GLU A 178 -6.60 -21.11 -1.24
C GLU A 178 -7.56 -20.07 -0.68
N ARG A 179 -7.67 -20.07 0.65
CA ARG A 179 -8.42 -19.09 1.41
C ARG A 179 -8.07 -17.63 1.08
N SER A 180 -6.78 -17.30 1.07
CA SER A 180 -6.28 -15.95 0.79
C SER A 180 -6.69 -15.47 -0.60
N GLU A 181 -6.56 -16.33 -1.61
CA GLU A 181 -7.00 -16.04 -2.99
C GLU A 181 -8.51 -15.74 -3.04
N CYS A 182 -9.34 -16.48 -2.29
CA CYS A 182 -10.77 -16.20 -2.23
C CYS A 182 -11.06 -14.83 -1.61
N LEU A 183 -10.36 -14.47 -0.54
CA LEU A 183 -10.52 -13.19 0.15
C LEU A 183 -10.07 -12.02 -0.74
N ASP A 184 -8.93 -12.16 -1.44
CA ASP A 184 -8.43 -11.17 -2.39
C ASP A 184 -9.40 -10.94 -3.55
N LEU A 185 -9.98 -12.02 -4.10
CA LEU A 185 -10.97 -11.94 -5.18
C LEU A 185 -12.26 -11.26 -4.71
N LEU A 186 -12.81 -11.66 -3.55
CA LEU A 186 -14.01 -11.05 -2.98
C LEU A 186 -13.79 -9.57 -2.67
N MET A 187 -12.63 -9.21 -2.12
CA MET A 187 -12.26 -7.82 -1.90
C MET A 187 -12.24 -7.04 -3.21
N SER A 188 -11.33 -7.38 -4.11
CA SER A 188 -11.05 -6.61 -5.34
C SER A 188 -12.24 -6.51 -6.30
N HIS A 189 -12.97 -7.60 -6.51
CA HIS A 189 -14.01 -7.65 -7.53
C HIS A 189 -15.43 -7.39 -7.00
N ARG A 190 -15.68 -7.62 -5.71
CA ARG A 190 -17.03 -7.53 -5.15
C ARG A 190 -17.20 -6.45 -4.09
N LEU A 191 -16.23 -6.26 -3.19
CA LEU A 191 -16.35 -5.35 -2.05
C LEU A 191 -15.78 -3.96 -2.32
N GLU A 192 -14.59 -3.84 -2.90
CA GLU A 192 -13.99 -2.55 -3.28
C GLU A 192 -14.95 -1.68 -4.11
N PRO A 193 -15.69 -2.22 -5.11
CA PRO A 193 -16.62 -1.42 -5.90
C PRO A 193 -17.83 -0.87 -5.12
N THR A 194 -18.08 -1.30 -3.87
CA THR A 194 -19.18 -0.78 -3.03
C THR A 194 -18.78 0.47 -2.25
N MET A 195 -17.47 0.68 -2.01
CA MET A 195 -16.92 1.81 -1.24
C MET A 195 -16.80 3.08 -2.10
N ARG A 196 -17.91 3.53 -2.70
CA ARG A 196 -17.95 4.64 -3.67
C ARG A 196 -18.10 6.01 -3.03
N GLU A 197 -18.80 6.09 -1.91
CA GLU A 197 -19.16 7.36 -1.26
C GLU A 197 -18.16 7.69 -0.15
N GLY A 198 -17.67 8.93 -0.16
CA GLY A 198 -16.74 9.42 0.84
C GLY A 198 -15.41 8.66 0.90
N ILE A 199 -14.81 8.67 2.09
CA ILE A 199 -13.60 7.94 2.46
C ILE A 199 -14.03 6.75 3.33
N THR A 200 -13.61 5.55 2.97
CA THR A 200 -13.80 4.35 3.79
C THR A 200 -12.45 3.85 4.29
N LEU A 201 -12.29 3.80 5.60
CA LEU A 201 -11.11 3.24 6.27
C LEU A 201 -11.43 1.81 6.70
N LEU A 202 -10.92 0.83 5.97
CA LEU A 202 -11.12 -0.59 6.24
C LEU A 202 -9.97 -1.10 7.13
N TYR A 203 -10.24 -1.72 8.27
CA TYR A 203 -9.18 -2.16 9.21
C TYR A 203 -9.42 -3.58 9.74
N ASP A 204 -8.52 -4.10 10.57
CA ASP A 204 -8.56 -5.46 11.14
C ASP A 204 -8.63 -6.56 10.06
N PHE A 205 -7.67 -6.54 9.12
CA PHE A 205 -7.57 -7.57 8.08
C PHE A 205 -7.29 -8.97 8.68
N PRO A 206 -7.60 -10.06 7.97
CA PRO A 206 -7.21 -11.42 8.36
C PRO A 206 -5.70 -11.52 8.67
N ALA A 207 -5.32 -12.26 9.71
CA ALA A 207 -3.92 -12.39 10.13
C ALA A 207 -2.98 -12.94 9.03
N GLU A 208 -3.51 -13.73 8.09
CA GLU A 208 -2.76 -14.23 6.94
C GLU A 208 -2.42 -13.15 5.90
N GLN A 209 -3.12 -12.01 5.94
CA GLN A 209 -2.89 -10.83 5.11
C GLN A 209 -2.19 -9.70 5.90
N ALA A 210 -1.45 -10.05 6.97
CA ALA A 210 -0.81 -9.07 7.84
C ALA A 210 0.30 -8.27 7.17
N ALA A 211 0.92 -8.78 6.09
CA ALA A 211 2.12 -8.20 5.51
C ALA A 211 3.16 -7.88 6.61
N LEU A 212 3.40 -6.60 6.88
CA LEU A 212 4.37 -6.12 7.88
C LEU A 212 3.70 -5.54 9.14
N ALA A 213 2.39 -5.74 9.30
CA ALA A 213 1.62 -5.34 10.46
C ALA A 213 1.73 -6.32 11.64
N LYS A 214 1.47 -5.81 12.84
CA LYS A 214 1.22 -6.62 14.04
C LYS A 214 -0.03 -7.47 13.90
N VAL A 215 0.00 -8.63 14.54
CA VAL A 215 -1.19 -9.48 14.71
C VAL A 215 -1.58 -9.45 16.18
N VAL A 216 -2.83 -9.11 16.46
CA VAL A 216 -3.40 -9.06 17.80
C VAL A 216 -4.74 -9.80 17.82
N ALA A 217 -5.20 -10.18 19.00
CA ALA A 217 -6.56 -10.70 19.14
C ALA A 217 -7.55 -9.53 19.16
N ASP A 218 -8.63 -9.62 18.38
CA ASP A 218 -9.77 -8.71 18.46
C ASP A 218 -10.59 -8.93 19.75
N GLU A 219 -11.69 -8.19 19.92
CA GLU A 219 -12.59 -8.31 21.07
C GLU A 219 -13.17 -9.72 21.27
N GLN A 220 -13.22 -10.53 20.21
CA GLN A 220 -13.73 -11.89 20.23
C GLN A 220 -12.62 -12.94 20.42
N GLY A 221 -11.37 -12.51 20.61
CA GLY A 221 -10.21 -13.39 20.72
C GLY A 221 -9.70 -13.90 19.37
N THR A 222 -10.18 -13.35 18.24
CA THR A 222 -9.80 -13.78 16.90
C THR A 222 -8.53 -13.04 16.46
N PRO A 223 -7.49 -13.74 15.97
CA PRO A 223 -6.30 -13.08 15.46
C PRO A 223 -6.61 -12.23 14.22
N VAL A 224 -6.32 -10.93 14.30
CA VAL A 224 -6.45 -9.94 13.23
C VAL A 224 -5.14 -9.20 13.03
N ALA A 225 -4.85 -8.84 11.79
CA ALA A 225 -3.77 -7.95 11.45
C ALA A 225 -4.19 -6.50 11.68
N ARG A 226 -3.35 -5.74 12.39
CA ARG A 226 -3.51 -4.29 12.60
C ARG A 226 -3.04 -3.52 11.37
N ARG A 227 -3.68 -3.87 10.26
CA ARG A 227 -3.54 -3.30 8.93
C ARG A 227 -4.85 -2.58 8.62
N PHE A 228 -4.75 -1.47 7.93
CA PHE A 228 -5.88 -0.76 7.37
C PHE A 228 -5.60 -0.30 5.95
N GLU A 229 -6.66 -0.07 5.19
CA GLU A 229 -6.63 0.52 3.86
C GLU A 229 -7.63 1.67 3.77
N ALA A 230 -7.28 2.70 3.01
CA ALA A 230 -8.17 3.82 2.72
C ALA A 230 -8.69 3.71 1.29
N TYR A 231 -10.01 3.64 1.14
CA TYR A 231 -10.71 3.59 -0.13
C TYR A 231 -11.46 4.89 -0.38
N VAL A 232 -11.36 5.41 -1.60
CA VAL A 232 -12.08 6.62 -2.04
C VAL A 232 -12.59 6.39 -3.45
N GLY A 233 -13.90 6.54 -3.68
CA GLY A 233 -14.48 6.37 -5.02
C GLY A 233 -14.33 4.95 -5.58
N GLY A 234 -14.29 3.93 -4.73
CA GLY A 234 -14.05 2.54 -5.12
C GLY A 234 -12.62 2.27 -5.59
N LEU A 235 -11.65 3.06 -5.11
CA LEU A 235 -10.22 2.89 -5.39
C LEU A 235 -9.44 2.84 -4.08
N GLU A 236 -8.60 1.81 -3.93
CA GLU A 236 -7.58 1.76 -2.88
C GLU A 236 -6.58 2.90 -3.07
N LEU A 237 -6.48 3.76 -2.07
CA LEU A 237 -5.66 4.96 -2.10
C LEU A 237 -4.45 4.85 -1.17
N ALA A 238 -4.60 4.17 -0.04
CA ALA A 238 -3.53 3.97 0.92
C ALA A 238 -3.63 2.62 1.63
N ASN A 239 -2.49 2.10 2.07
CA ASN A 239 -2.35 0.88 2.87
C ASN A 239 -1.40 1.18 4.03
N GLY A 240 -1.81 0.86 5.26
CA GLY A 240 -1.09 1.21 6.47
C GLY A 240 -1.22 0.18 7.58
N TYR A 241 -0.33 0.27 8.54
CA TYR A 241 -0.08 -0.76 9.54
C TYR A 241 0.21 -0.15 10.91
N TRP A 242 -0.16 -0.85 11.98
CA TRP A 242 0.58 -0.80 13.22
C TRP A 242 1.77 -1.75 13.09
N GLU A 243 2.97 -1.17 13.08
CA GLU A 243 4.17 -1.81 12.53
C GLU A 243 4.68 -2.97 13.38
N LEU A 244 5.08 -4.06 12.72
CA LEU A 244 5.82 -5.13 13.37
C LEU A 244 7.22 -4.65 13.78
N THR A 245 7.49 -4.73 15.09
CA THR A 245 8.79 -4.36 15.68
C THR A 245 9.65 -5.58 16.06
N ASP A 246 9.09 -6.79 16.04
CA ASP A 246 9.79 -8.05 16.34
C ASP A 246 10.63 -8.50 15.14
N SER A 247 11.95 -8.43 15.28
CA SER A 247 12.92 -8.79 14.26
C SER A 247 12.90 -10.27 13.88
N ALA A 248 12.69 -11.16 14.84
CA ALA A 248 12.66 -12.61 14.62
C ALA A 248 11.40 -12.99 13.83
N GLU A 249 10.26 -12.41 14.16
CA GLU A 249 9.03 -12.56 13.39
C GLU A 249 9.17 -11.96 11.99
N GLN A 250 9.79 -10.78 11.85
CA GLN A 250 10.03 -10.15 10.56
C GLN A 250 10.89 -11.04 9.65
N GLN A 251 11.96 -11.62 10.19
CA GLN A 251 12.83 -12.57 9.49
C GLN A 251 12.04 -13.80 9.02
N ARG A 252 11.21 -14.40 9.89
CA ARG A 252 10.36 -15.55 9.51
C ARG A 252 9.40 -15.22 8.37
N ARG A 253 8.81 -14.01 8.36
CA ARG A 253 7.93 -13.57 7.28
C ARG A 253 8.67 -13.43 5.96
N PHE A 254 9.85 -12.83 5.97
CA PHE A 254 10.70 -12.76 4.76
C PHE A 254 11.08 -14.14 4.22
N GLU A 255 11.43 -15.09 5.09
CA GLU A 255 11.73 -16.46 4.67
C GLU A 255 10.51 -17.14 4.04
N LYS A 256 9.33 -17.00 4.66
CA LYS A 256 8.06 -17.52 4.15
C LYS A 256 7.69 -16.92 2.78
N ASP A 257 7.92 -15.62 2.58
CA ASP A 257 7.70 -14.97 1.28
C ASP A 257 8.59 -15.57 0.18
N LEU A 258 9.87 -15.81 0.48
CA LEU A 258 10.78 -16.45 -0.48
C LEU A 258 10.37 -17.90 -0.78
N GLU A 259 9.88 -18.64 0.21
CA GLU A 259 9.32 -19.99 0.02
C GLU A 259 8.10 -19.96 -0.89
N TYR A 260 7.16 -19.04 -0.66
CA TYR A 260 6.01 -18.83 -1.53
C TYR A 260 6.45 -18.52 -2.96
N ARG A 261 7.41 -17.61 -3.14
CA ARG A 261 7.96 -17.26 -4.47
C ARG A 261 8.56 -18.48 -5.17
N ARG A 262 9.35 -19.32 -4.46
CA ARG A 262 9.89 -20.57 -5.02
C ARG A 262 8.79 -21.53 -5.43
N ALA A 263 7.79 -21.76 -4.56
CA ALA A 263 6.68 -22.67 -4.83
C ALA A 263 5.85 -22.23 -6.06
N ASN A 264 5.74 -20.92 -6.26
CA ASN A 264 4.98 -20.31 -7.36
C ASN A 264 5.86 -19.89 -8.57
N GLN A 265 7.12 -20.37 -8.64
CA GLN A 265 8.04 -20.09 -9.76
C GLN A 265 8.25 -18.59 -10.04
N ARG A 266 8.14 -17.74 -9.02
CA ARG A 266 8.44 -16.30 -9.11
C ARG A 266 9.94 -16.05 -8.87
N PRO A 267 10.51 -14.95 -9.38
CA PRO A 267 11.88 -14.56 -9.07
C PRO A 267 12.12 -14.46 -7.56
N VAL A 268 13.28 -14.93 -7.11
CA VAL A 268 13.70 -14.93 -5.71
C VAL A 268 14.93 -14.05 -5.61
N HIS A 269 14.77 -12.92 -4.93
CA HIS A 269 15.84 -11.93 -4.75
C HIS A 269 16.23 -11.85 -3.27
N PRO A 270 17.45 -11.39 -2.95
CA PRO A 270 17.83 -11.15 -1.56
C PRO A 270 16.97 -10.04 -0.94
N PHE A 271 16.34 -10.32 0.19
CA PHE A 271 15.56 -9.33 0.96
C PHE A 271 16.48 -8.40 1.78
N GLU A 272 15.92 -7.30 2.31
CA GLU A 272 16.69 -6.30 3.06
C GLU A 272 17.02 -6.75 4.50
N GLU A 273 18.09 -7.54 4.65
CA GLU A 273 18.61 -8.01 5.94
C GLU A 273 18.94 -6.85 6.91
N ARG A 274 19.28 -5.66 6.38
CA ARG A 274 19.58 -4.48 7.21
C ARG A 274 18.34 -3.93 7.92
N LEU A 275 17.14 -4.23 7.44
CA LEU A 275 15.91 -3.92 8.15
C LEU A 275 15.82 -4.77 9.42
N VAL A 276 16.06 -6.08 9.32
CA VAL A 276 16.05 -7.00 10.46
C VAL A 276 17.07 -6.55 11.51
N ALA A 277 18.29 -6.23 11.06
CA ALA A 277 19.32 -5.69 11.95
C ALA A 277 18.91 -4.36 12.62
N ALA A 278 18.14 -3.51 11.95
CA ALA A 278 17.63 -2.27 12.53
C ALA A 278 16.52 -2.52 13.56
N LEU A 279 15.62 -3.47 13.31
CA LEU A 279 14.62 -3.92 14.28
C LEU A 279 15.29 -4.48 15.54
N ASP A 280 16.37 -5.26 15.38
CA ASP A 280 17.17 -5.78 16.50
C ASP A 280 17.79 -4.67 17.38
N GLN A 281 18.10 -3.50 16.82
CA GLN A 281 18.61 -2.36 17.60
C GLN A 281 17.50 -1.62 18.37
N GLY A 282 16.23 -1.90 18.06
CA GLY A 282 15.07 -1.26 18.68
C GLY A 282 14.49 -0.17 17.80
N MET A 283 13.57 -0.55 16.91
CA MET A 283 12.66 0.40 16.28
C MET A 283 11.57 0.79 17.30
N PRO A 284 11.25 2.09 17.48
CA PRO A 284 10.16 2.47 18.36
C PRO A 284 8.84 1.89 17.85
N GLU A 285 7.93 1.62 18.78
CA GLU A 285 6.52 1.38 18.46
C GLU A 285 6.00 2.50 17.57
N CYS A 286 5.37 2.18 16.44
CA CYS A 286 4.89 3.16 15.49
C CYS A 286 3.81 2.59 14.57
N ALA A 287 3.07 3.48 13.92
CA ALA A 287 2.21 3.14 12.80
C ALA A 287 2.74 3.82 11.52
N GLY A 288 2.61 3.14 10.38
CA GLY A 288 3.06 3.61 9.08
C GLY A 288 1.98 3.45 8.00
N VAL A 289 2.01 4.27 6.96
CA VAL A 289 1.05 4.19 5.86
C VAL A 289 1.66 4.73 4.56
N ALA A 290 1.39 4.02 3.47
CA ALA A 290 1.76 4.40 2.10
C ALA A 290 0.52 4.79 1.30
N LEU A 291 0.58 5.92 0.59
CA LEU A 291 -0.49 6.54 -0.19
C LEU A 291 -0.04 6.82 -1.62
N GLY A 292 -0.88 6.49 -2.59
CA GLY A 292 -0.64 6.77 -4.01
C GLY A 292 -0.99 8.22 -4.39
N VAL A 293 0.00 9.09 -4.58
CA VAL A 293 -0.22 10.51 -4.88
C VAL A 293 -0.85 10.72 -6.26
N ASP A 294 -0.48 9.90 -7.24
CA ASP A 294 -1.06 9.98 -8.58
C ASP A 294 -2.56 9.65 -8.57
N ARG A 295 -2.95 8.60 -7.83
CA ARG A 295 -4.36 8.23 -7.61
C ARG A 295 -5.12 9.32 -6.85
N LEU A 296 -4.49 9.94 -5.84
CA LEU A 296 -5.08 11.07 -5.12
C LEU A 296 -5.37 12.26 -6.03
N LEU A 297 -4.44 12.59 -6.93
CA LEU A 297 -4.65 13.67 -7.89
C LEU A 297 -5.75 13.31 -8.90
N MET A 298 -5.80 12.06 -9.37
CA MET A 298 -6.88 11.59 -10.24
C MET A 298 -8.24 11.81 -9.58
N LEU A 299 -8.38 11.40 -8.31
CA LEU A 299 -9.61 11.58 -7.55
C LEU A 299 -9.96 13.06 -7.33
N LYS A 300 -8.99 13.89 -6.90
CA LYS A 300 -9.18 15.33 -6.63
C LYS A 300 -9.63 16.10 -7.88
N ALA A 301 -9.10 15.76 -9.05
CA ALA A 301 -9.33 16.49 -10.29
C ALA A 301 -10.28 15.79 -11.28
N GLY A 302 -10.80 14.60 -10.93
CA GLY A 302 -11.75 13.85 -11.75
C GLY A 302 -11.14 13.13 -12.96
N TYR A 303 -9.83 12.87 -12.96
CA TYR A 303 -9.15 12.14 -14.04
C TYR A 303 -9.43 10.64 -13.96
N GLN A 304 -9.50 9.98 -15.13
CA GLN A 304 -9.84 8.55 -15.24
C GLN A 304 -8.60 7.68 -15.45
N SER A 305 -7.51 8.27 -15.94
CA SER A 305 -6.25 7.59 -16.20
C SER A 305 -5.07 8.24 -15.50
N ILE A 306 -4.15 7.41 -15.01
CA ILE A 306 -2.89 7.86 -14.40
C ILE A 306 -2.03 8.65 -15.41
N GLU A 307 -2.16 8.38 -16.71
CA GLU A 307 -1.46 9.12 -17.76
C GLU A 307 -1.90 10.59 -17.82
N GLU A 308 -3.08 10.94 -17.32
CA GLU A 308 -3.58 12.33 -17.30
C GLU A 308 -2.91 13.18 -16.21
N VAL A 309 -2.25 12.54 -15.24
CA VAL A 309 -1.65 13.18 -14.05
C VAL A 309 -0.13 13.01 -13.96
N ILE A 310 0.46 12.22 -14.85
CA ILE A 310 1.91 12.06 -15.02
C ILE A 310 2.35 12.80 -16.28
N ALA A 311 3.46 13.55 -16.20
CA ALA A 311 3.99 14.29 -17.34
C ALA A 311 4.27 13.38 -18.55
N PHE A 312 5.08 12.33 -18.33
CA PHE A 312 5.41 11.32 -19.33
C PHE A 312 5.24 9.94 -18.70
N PRO A 313 4.17 9.19 -19.03
CA PRO A 313 4.01 7.80 -18.61
C PRO A 313 5.04 6.93 -19.33
N PHE A 314 5.20 5.68 -18.91
CA PHE A 314 6.21 4.77 -19.47
C PHE A 314 6.12 4.63 -21.01
N SER A 315 4.92 4.74 -21.58
CA SER A 315 4.69 4.72 -23.03
C SER A 315 5.28 5.92 -23.80
N ARG A 316 5.71 6.98 -23.10
CA ARG A 316 6.25 8.23 -23.65
C ARG A 316 7.55 8.73 -22.99
N ALA A 317 8.09 7.98 -22.02
CA ALA A 317 9.28 8.35 -21.27
C ALA A 317 10.58 8.21 -22.08
#